data_AF-A0A7J2THT4-F1
#
_entry.id   AF-A0A7J2THT4-F1
#
_cell.length_a   1.000
_cell.length_b   1.000
_cell.length_c   1.000
_cell.angle_alpha   90.00
_cell.angle_beta   90.00
_cell.angle_gamma   90.00
#
_symmetry.space_group_name_H-M   'P 1'
#
loop_
_entity.id
_entity.type
_entity.pdbx_description
1 polymer ?
#
loop_
_entity_poly.entity_id
_entity_poly.type
_entity_poly.pdbx_seq_one_letter_code
_entity_poly.pdbx_strand_id
1 'polypeptide(L)'
;MIYARKSEEFEQSLEEHIEDCLKALEELKNTRFWKVIGNAEFELRTAVVFHDSGKIFYQKNFKGRKIVFTGHEIISAQILDRFAWHYGRYADEISELSTAAVLYHHHAMGVKERASNLGKIELRFSSQKEFEGVLAEHEKILLKYLGFLEPKAVEKALDDLNSDLRKFFKGSRVEIARMVSDSRDLISRVWEKFQKEIDFRKKMISLTVALVICDYRGARGKETEFGRVVNEFIDLYRI
;
A
#
# COMPACT_ATOMS: atom_id res chain seq x y z
N MET A 1 -10.53 -4.27 -14.14
CA MET A 1 -10.45 -4.84 -12.79
C MET A 1 -8.98 -4.96 -12.41
N ILE A 2 -8.58 -4.29 -11.34
CA ILE A 2 -7.28 -4.47 -10.68
C ILE A 2 -7.45 -5.53 -9.61
N TYR A 3 -6.66 -6.60 -9.66
CA TYR A 3 -6.66 -7.66 -8.65
C TYR A 3 -5.71 -7.33 -7.50
N ALA A 4 -6.21 -7.40 -6.27
CA ALA A 4 -5.37 -7.52 -5.07
C ALA A 4 -4.91 -8.97 -4.86
N ARG A 5 -5.75 -9.93 -5.27
CA ARG A 5 -5.45 -11.37 -5.24
C ARG A 5 -6.16 -12.08 -6.39
N LYS A 6 -5.47 -13.01 -7.04
CA LYS A 6 -6.05 -13.89 -8.07
C LYS A 6 -5.36 -15.24 -8.08
N SER A 7 -6.15 -16.31 -8.04
CA SER A 7 -5.75 -17.72 -8.11
C SER A 7 -6.84 -18.55 -8.81
N GLU A 8 -6.71 -19.87 -8.85
CA GLU A 8 -7.75 -20.75 -9.43
C GLU A 8 -9.03 -20.77 -8.60
N GLU A 9 -8.90 -20.74 -7.28
CA GLU A 9 -10.01 -20.97 -6.34
C GLU A 9 -10.71 -19.67 -5.95
N PHE A 10 -10.09 -18.53 -6.25
CA PHE A 10 -10.43 -17.27 -5.61
C PHE A 10 -9.85 -16.05 -6.35
N GLU A 11 -10.67 -14.99 -6.42
CA GLU A 11 -10.27 -13.64 -6.82
C GLU A 11 -10.81 -12.57 -5.88
N GLN A 12 -10.04 -11.49 -5.70
CA GLN A 12 -10.42 -10.27 -4.99
C GLN A 12 -9.86 -9.08 -5.76
N SER A 13 -10.75 -8.14 -6.11
CA SER A 13 -10.32 -6.86 -6.65
C SER A 13 -9.63 -6.00 -5.58
N LEU A 14 -8.82 -5.04 -6.01
CA LEU A 14 -8.19 -4.07 -5.13
C LEU A 14 -9.22 -3.23 -4.39
N GLU A 15 -10.30 -2.85 -5.06
CA GLU A 15 -11.42 -2.12 -4.47
C GLU A 15 -12.07 -2.90 -3.32
N GLU A 16 -12.43 -4.17 -3.55
CA GLU A 16 -13.01 -5.03 -2.52
C GLU A 16 -12.05 -5.23 -1.35
N HIS A 17 -10.75 -5.40 -1.63
CA HIS A 17 -9.76 -5.58 -0.58
C HIS A 17 -9.63 -4.35 0.30
N ILE A 18 -9.55 -3.15 -0.28
CA ILE A 18 -9.52 -1.89 0.48
C ILE A 18 -10.79 -1.75 1.31
N GLU A 19 -11.96 -2.06 0.76
CA GLU A 19 -13.22 -2.00 1.49
C GLU A 19 -13.23 -2.94 2.71
N ASP A 20 -12.80 -4.18 2.52
CA ASP A 20 -12.77 -5.17 3.60
C ASP A 20 -11.70 -4.82 4.66
N CYS A 21 -10.56 -4.24 4.26
CA CYS A 21 -9.56 -3.69 5.18
C CYS A 21 -10.10 -2.50 6.00
N LEU A 22 -10.91 -1.62 5.39
CA LEU A 22 -11.56 -0.51 6.10
C LEU A 22 -12.62 -1.01 7.09
N LYS A 23 -13.38 -2.07 6.75
CA LYS A 23 -14.27 -2.74 7.72
C LYS A 23 -13.48 -3.30 8.90
N ALA A 24 -12.36 -3.96 8.63
CA ALA A 24 -11.47 -4.47 9.69
C ALA A 24 -10.90 -3.35 10.58
N LEU A 25 -10.62 -2.17 10.00
CA LEU A 25 -10.22 -0.98 10.75
C LEU A 25 -11.33 -0.54 11.72
N GLU A 26 -12.59 -0.47 11.27
CA GLU A 26 -13.71 -0.12 12.15
C GLU A 26 -13.90 -1.13 13.30
N GLU A 27 -13.66 -2.42 13.05
CA GLU A 27 -13.67 -3.43 14.10
C GLU A 27 -12.49 -3.28 15.07
N LEU A 28 -11.30 -2.89 14.57
CA LEU A 28 -10.12 -2.62 15.38
C LEU A 28 -10.36 -1.52 16.41
N LYS A 29 -11.22 -0.54 16.10
CA LYS A 29 -11.62 0.55 17.02
C LYS A 29 -12.27 0.03 18.32
N ASN A 30 -12.84 -1.18 18.30
CA ASN A 30 -13.46 -1.83 19.45
C ASN A 30 -12.48 -2.70 20.26
N THR A 31 -11.18 -2.45 20.12
CA THR A 31 -10.13 -3.18 20.86
C THR A 31 -9.36 -2.23 21.78
N ARG A 32 -8.76 -2.78 22.84
CA ARG A 32 -7.83 -2.05 23.71
C ARG A 32 -6.59 -1.57 22.96
N PHE A 33 -6.23 -2.23 21.85
CA PHE A 33 -5.13 -1.80 20.98
C PHE A 33 -5.39 -0.45 20.31
N TRP A 34 -6.67 -0.12 20.04
CA TRP A 34 -7.04 1.19 19.49
C TRP A 34 -6.55 2.37 20.35
N LYS A 35 -6.43 2.19 21.68
CA LYS A 35 -5.90 3.23 22.57
C LYS A 35 -4.47 3.66 22.23
N VAL A 36 -3.71 2.79 21.55
CA VAL A 36 -2.34 3.06 21.09
C VAL A 36 -2.34 3.77 19.73
N ILE A 37 -3.33 3.48 18.88
CA ILE A 37 -3.37 3.92 17.48
C ILE A 37 -4.26 5.14 17.25
N GLY A 38 -5.26 5.39 18.10
CA GLY A 38 -6.40 6.25 17.77
C GLY A 38 -6.05 7.69 17.39
N ASN A 39 -4.90 8.21 17.83
CA ASN A 39 -4.42 9.53 17.42
C ASN A 39 -3.73 9.56 16.04
N ALA A 40 -3.59 8.40 15.39
CA ALA A 40 -2.99 8.19 14.08
C ALA A 40 -3.97 7.47 13.12
N GLU A 41 -5.29 7.59 13.36
CA GLU A 41 -6.33 7.04 12.49
C GLU A 41 -6.18 7.53 11.05
N PHE A 42 -5.87 8.81 10.89
CA PHE A 42 -5.66 9.44 9.58
C PHE A 42 -4.55 8.73 8.79
N GLU A 43 -3.42 8.49 9.43
CA GLU A 43 -2.27 7.81 8.83
C GLU A 43 -2.59 6.34 8.56
N LEU A 44 -3.27 5.65 9.48
CA LEU A 44 -3.68 4.27 9.26
C LEU A 44 -4.63 4.15 8.07
N ARG A 45 -5.63 5.03 7.98
CA ARG A 45 -6.61 5.02 6.90
C ARG A 45 -5.94 5.28 5.56
N THR A 46 -5.03 6.25 5.51
CA THR A 46 -4.21 6.53 4.33
C THR A 46 -3.38 5.30 3.94
N ALA A 47 -2.72 4.67 4.91
CA ALA A 47 -1.93 3.47 4.66
C ALA A 47 -2.78 2.30 4.13
N VAL A 48 -3.99 2.08 4.67
CA VAL A 48 -4.92 1.05 4.19
C VAL A 48 -5.29 1.25 2.73
N VAL A 49 -5.58 2.49 2.31
CA VAL A 49 -5.93 2.78 0.90
C VAL A 49 -4.76 2.53 -0.06
N PHE A 50 -3.53 2.79 0.39
CA PHE A 50 -2.36 2.74 -0.49
C PHE A 50 -1.52 1.46 -0.39
N HIS A 51 -1.65 0.64 0.65
CA HIS A 51 -0.68 -0.45 0.94
C HIS A 51 -0.47 -1.43 -0.23
N ASP A 52 -1.51 -1.64 -1.02
CA ASP A 52 -1.53 -2.54 -2.17
C ASP A 52 -1.48 -1.82 -3.53
N SER A 53 -1.33 -0.49 -3.56
CA SER A 53 -1.32 0.29 -4.81
C SER A 53 -0.22 -0.13 -5.79
N GLY A 54 0.90 -0.66 -5.31
CA GLY A 54 1.97 -1.20 -6.16
C GLY A 54 1.53 -2.40 -7.00
N LYS A 55 0.45 -3.09 -6.64
CA LYS A 55 -0.09 -4.25 -7.38
C LYS A 55 -0.57 -3.89 -8.78
N ILE A 56 -0.85 -2.61 -9.07
CA ILE A 56 -1.27 -2.16 -10.40
C ILE A 56 -0.27 -2.55 -11.50
N PHE A 57 1.03 -2.63 -11.19
CA PHE A 57 2.07 -3.01 -12.16
C PHE A 57 2.18 -4.51 -12.42
N TYR A 58 1.52 -5.35 -11.61
CA TYR A 58 1.66 -6.81 -11.64
C TYR A 58 0.46 -7.52 -12.27
N GLN A 59 -0.49 -6.79 -12.86
CA GLN A 59 -1.75 -7.37 -13.35
C GLN A 59 -1.57 -8.41 -14.47
N LYS A 60 -0.36 -8.56 -15.02
CA LYS A 60 0.06 -9.61 -15.95
C LYS A 60 1.14 -10.56 -15.43
N ASN A 61 1.57 -10.40 -14.19
CA ASN A 61 2.64 -11.20 -13.59
C ASN A 61 2.12 -12.55 -13.06
N PHE A 62 1.60 -13.38 -13.96
CA PHE A 62 1.09 -14.69 -13.65
C PHE A 62 2.22 -15.72 -13.47
N LYS A 63 2.17 -16.48 -12.38
CA LYS A 63 2.90 -17.74 -12.21
C LYS A 63 1.88 -18.87 -12.17
N GLY A 64 1.75 -19.59 -13.28
CA GLY A 64 0.61 -20.50 -13.50
C GLY A 64 -0.69 -19.69 -13.53
N ARG A 65 -1.67 -20.08 -12.72
CA ARG A 65 -2.97 -19.37 -12.62
C ARG A 65 -3.04 -18.33 -11.49
N LYS A 66 -1.92 -18.05 -10.80
CA LYS A 66 -1.84 -17.08 -9.70
C LYS A 66 -1.08 -15.82 -10.10
N ILE A 67 -1.56 -14.64 -9.72
CA ILE A 67 -0.78 -13.40 -9.85
C ILE A 67 0.17 -13.28 -8.65
N VAL A 68 1.43 -12.93 -8.92
CA VAL A 68 2.47 -12.76 -7.89
C VAL A 68 2.89 -11.31 -7.78
N PHE A 69 2.88 -10.78 -6.55
CA PHE A 69 3.13 -9.36 -6.25
C PHE A 69 4.44 -9.17 -5.47
N THR A 70 5.53 -9.78 -5.90
CA THR A 70 6.80 -9.72 -5.14
C THR A 70 7.30 -8.28 -5.02
N GLY A 71 7.44 -7.77 -3.80
CA GLY A 71 7.99 -6.44 -3.52
C GLY A 71 7.03 -5.29 -3.78
N HIS A 72 5.73 -5.55 -3.96
CA HIS A 72 4.77 -4.49 -4.26
C HIS A 72 4.66 -3.46 -3.13
N GLU A 73 4.97 -3.81 -1.87
CA GLU A 73 4.96 -2.87 -0.74
C GLU A 73 5.94 -1.71 -0.92
N ILE A 74 7.08 -1.97 -1.59
CA ILE A 74 8.09 -0.95 -1.92
C ILE A 74 7.54 0.01 -2.97
N ILE A 75 6.82 -0.53 -3.95
CA ILE A 75 6.19 0.25 -5.02
C ILE A 75 5.00 1.03 -4.47
N SER A 76 4.17 0.42 -3.64
CA SER A 76 3.06 1.07 -2.93
C SER A 76 3.54 2.24 -2.07
N ALA A 77 4.63 2.06 -1.32
CA ALA A 77 5.20 3.12 -0.51
C ALA A 77 5.71 4.28 -1.38
N GLN A 78 6.32 3.99 -2.53
CA GLN A 78 6.72 5.02 -3.49
C GLN A 78 5.54 5.77 -4.12
N ILE A 79 4.46 5.06 -4.46
CA ILE A 79 3.23 5.68 -4.95
C ILE A 79 2.66 6.63 -3.90
N LEU A 80 2.57 6.18 -2.64
CA LEU A 80 2.09 7.00 -1.54
C LEU A 80 2.99 8.20 -1.25
N ASP A 81 4.32 8.04 -1.25
CA ASP A 81 5.27 9.14 -1.04
C ASP A 81 5.11 10.23 -2.10
N ARG A 82 4.96 9.84 -3.37
CA ARG A 82 4.71 10.76 -4.47
C ARG A 82 3.36 11.45 -4.35
N PHE A 83 2.31 10.69 -4.02
CA PHE A 83 0.99 11.26 -3.77
C PHE A 83 1.03 12.28 -2.62
N ALA A 84 1.66 11.94 -1.51
CA ALA A 84 1.82 12.84 -0.36
C ALA A 84 2.56 14.12 -0.72
N TRP A 85 3.64 14.02 -1.52
CA TRP A 85 4.37 15.18 -2.03
C TRP A 85 3.51 16.07 -2.92
N HIS A 86 2.75 15.50 -3.87
CA HIS A 86 1.85 16.26 -4.74
C HIS A 86 0.70 16.90 -3.93
N TYR A 87 0.09 16.14 -3.03
CA TYR A 87 -1.00 16.59 -2.17
C TYR A 87 -0.58 17.75 -1.28
N GLY A 88 0.63 17.70 -0.69
CA GLY A 88 1.19 18.79 0.13
C GLY A 88 1.40 20.11 -0.62
N ARG A 89 1.36 20.12 -1.97
CA ARG A 89 1.38 21.36 -2.78
C ARG A 89 0.01 22.04 -2.85
N TYR A 90 -1.05 21.31 -2.51
CA TYR A 90 -2.45 21.74 -2.64
C TYR A 90 -3.19 21.79 -1.29
N ALA A 91 -2.71 21.06 -0.27
CA ALA A 91 -3.31 20.93 1.06
C ALA A 91 -2.26 20.56 2.13
N ASP A 92 -2.70 20.22 3.35
CA ASP A 92 -1.82 19.83 4.45
C ASP A 92 -1.01 18.56 4.15
N GLU A 93 0.21 18.50 4.67
CA GLU A 93 1.11 17.36 4.44
C GLU A 93 0.56 16.05 5.02
N ILE A 94 0.67 14.98 4.24
CA ILE A 94 0.44 13.62 4.73
C ILE A 94 1.70 13.15 5.46
N SER A 95 1.52 12.74 6.71
CA SER A 95 2.60 12.22 7.55
C SER A 95 3.30 11.01 6.92
N GLU A 96 4.63 11.01 7.00
CA GLU A 96 5.49 9.91 6.53
C GLU A 96 5.25 8.59 7.29
N LEU A 97 4.54 8.62 8.43
CA LEU A 97 4.11 7.42 9.15
C LEU A 97 3.27 6.49 8.28
N SER A 98 2.40 7.03 7.42
CA SER A 98 1.58 6.24 6.49
C SER A 98 2.46 5.48 5.52
N THR A 99 3.43 6.19 4.93
CA THR A 99 4.41 5.62 3.99
C THR A 99 5.28 4.57 4.65
N ALA A 100 5.71 4.81 5.88
CA ALA A 100 6.50 3.85 6.65
C ALA A 100 5.70 2.57 6.96
N ALA A 101 4.43 2.69 7.35
CA ALA A 101 3.57 1.53 7.57
C ALA A 101 3.41 0.70 6.30
N VAL A 102 3.13 1.35 5.15
CA VAL A 102 3.06 0.68 3.85
C VAL A 102 4.37 0.00 3.48
N LEU A 103 5.52 0.63 3.69
CA LEU A 103 6.82 0.06 3.32
C LEU A 103 7.15 -1.25 4.06
N TYR A 104 6.66 -1.40 5.30
CA TYR A 104 7.04 -2.50 6.20
C TYR A 104 5.90 -3.48 6.52
N HIS A 105 4.70 -3.32 5.94
CA HIS A 105 3.53 -4.15 6.32
C HIS A 105 3.69 -5.64 5.99
N HIS A 106 4.35 -6.01 4.88
CA HIS A 106 4.45 -7.44 4.57
C HIS A 106 5.46 -8.20 5.43
N HIS A 107 6.60 -7.63 5.83
CA HIS A 107 7.64 -8.34 6.59
C HIS A 107 8.61 -7.41 7.35
N ALA A 108 9.14 -7.91 8.48
CA ALA A 108 10.20 -7.25 9.25
C ALA A 108 11.49 -7.04 8.42
N MET A 109 11.88 -5.77 8.26
CA MET A 109 13.27 -5.26 8.14
C MET A 109 14.15 -5.68 6.94
N GLY A 110 13.79 -6.69 6.14
CA GLY A 110 14.54 -7.12 4.94
C GLY A 110 14.35 -6.27 3.68
N VAL A 111 13.83 -5.04 3.82
CA VAL A 111 13.39 -4.19 2.69
C VAL A 111 14.52 -3.92 1.69
N LYS A 112 15.77 -3.74 2.15
CA LYS A 112 16.93 -3.46 1.28
C LYS A 112 17.24 -4.62 0.32
N GLU A 113 17.20 -5.85 0.82
CA GLU A 113 17.45 -7.04 0.01
C GLU A 113 16.30 -7.24 -1.00
N ARG A 114 15.04 -7.05 -0.55
CA ARG A 114 13.88 -7.14 -1.43
C ARG A 114 13.89 -6.09 -2.52
N ALA A 115 14.25 -4.84 -2.20
CA ALA A 115 14.45 -3.80 -3.20
C ALA A 115 15.52 -4.20 -4.23
N SER A 116 16.63 -4.77 -3.77
CA SER A 116 17.70 -5.26 -4.66
C SER A 116 17.25 -6.39 -5.58
N ASN A 117 16.35 -7.26 -5.11
CA ASN A 117 15.78 -8.34 -5.92
C ASN A 117 14.64 -7.87 -6.83
N LEU A 118 13.89 -6.84 -6.43
CA LEU A 118 12.80 -6.26 -7.22
C LEU A 118 13.30 -5.67 -8.53
N GLY A 119 14.50 -5.07 -8.56
CA GLY A 119 15.12 -4.56 -9.77
C GLY A 119 15.42 -5.62 -10.84
N LYS A 120 15.32 -6.91 -10.50
CA LYS A 120 15.50 -8.04 -11.42
C LYS A 120 14.17 -8.56 -12.01
N ILE A 121 13.04 -8.04 -11.54
CA ILE A 121 11.71 -8.44 -12.02
C ILE A 121 11.38 -7.65 -13.28
N GLU A 122 10.88 -8.36 -14.30
CA GLU A 122 10.37 -7.73 -15.51
C GLU A 122 8.84 -7.70 -15.48
N LEU A 123 8.25 -6.52 -15.39
CA LEU A 123 6.81 -6.30 -15.48
C LEU A 123 6.46 -5.69 -16.83
N ARG A 124 5.35 -6.15 -17.41
CA ARG A 124 4.93 -5.77 -18.77
C ARG A 124 3.42 -5.59 -18.87
N PHE A 125 3.02 -4.75 -19.80
CA PHE A 125 1.66 -4.62 -20.30
C PHE A 125 1.63 -4.91 -21.80
N SER A 126 0.48 -5.36 -22.30
CA SER A 126 0.31 -5.68 -23.72
C SER A 126 0.30 -4.44 -24.62
N SER A 127 -0.11 -3.29 -24.07
CA SER A 127 -0.19 -2.02 -24.79
C SER A 127 -0.25 -0.82 -23.84
N GLN A 128 0.03 0.38 -24.37
CA GLN A 128 -0.23 1.65 -23.66
C GLN A 128 -1.68 1.75 -23.20
N LYS A 129 -2.64 1.38 -24.06
CA LYS A 129 -4.07 1.45 -23.76
C LYS A 129 -4.44 0.61 -22.53
N GLU A 130 -3.83 -0.56 -22.40
CA GLU A 130 -4.03 -1.40 -21.22
C GLU A 130 -3.49 -0.76 -19.95
N PHE A 131 -2.28 -0.20 -20.01
CA PHE A 131 -1.67 0.49 -18.88
C PHE A 131 -2.49 1.72 -18.45
N GLU A 132 -2.93 2.55 -19.39
CA GLU A 132 -3.82 3.69 -19.12
C GLU A 132 -5.16 3.25 -18.51
N GLY A 133 -5.70 2.12 -18.96
CA GLY A 133 -6.92 1.55 -18.37
C GLY A 133 -6.73 1.17 -16.90
N VAL A 134 -5.57 0.63 -16.54
CA VAL A 134 -5.21 0.32 -15.15
C VAL A 134 -5.03 1.59 -14.32
N LEU A 135 -4.35 2.62 -14.84
CA LEU A 135 -4.19 3.90 -14.13
C LEU A 135 -5.54 4.57 -13.86
N ALA A 136 -6.42 4.62 -14.88
CA ALA A 136 -7.75 5.22 -14.74
C ALA A 136 -8.64 4.47 -13.73
N GLU A 137 -8.49 3.15 -13.64
CA GLU A 137 -9.20 2.37 -12.62
C GLU A 137 -8.62 2.58 -11.22
N HIS A 138 -7.30 2.63 -11.08
CA HIS A 138 -6.63 2.89 -9.81
C HIS A 138 -7.00 4.27 -9.27
N GLU A 139 -7.00 5.29 -10.12
CA GLU A 139 -7.44 6.65 -9.79
C GLU A 139 -8.87 6.67 -9.25
N LYS A 140 -9.81 5.98 -9.92
CA LYS A 140 -11.21 5.88 -9.45
C LYS A 140 -11.30 5.24 -8.07
N ILE A 141 -10.54 4.17 -7.83
CA ILE A 141 -10.48 3.51 -6.52
C ILE A 141 -9.95 4.50 -5.47
N LEU A 142 -8.85 5.19 -5.76
CA LEU A 142 -8.26 6.16 -4.82
C LEU A 142 -9.23 7.32 -4.52
N LEU A 143 -9.85 7.92 -5.54
CA LEU A 143 -10.85 8.98 -5.36
C LEU A 143 -12.00 8.55 -4.45
N LYS A 144 -12.48 7.30 -4.61
CA LYS A 144 -13.56 6.75 -3.77
C LYS A 144 -13.17 6.68 -2.29
N TYR A 145 -11.96 6.19 -1.99
CA TYR A 145 -11.57 5.92 -0.59
C TYR A 145 -10.80 7.06 0.09
N LEU A 146 -10.33 8.06 -0.67
CA LEU A 146 -9.66 9.26 -0.14
C LEU A 146 -10.62 10.41 0.15
N GLY A 147 -11.94 10.18 0.16
CA GLY A 147 -12.94 11.23 0.42
C GLY A 147 -12.90 11.89 1.81
N PHE A 148 -11.97 11.50 2.67
CA PHE A 148 -11.68 12.18 3.94
C PHE A 148 -10.60 13.27 3.83
N LEU A 149 -9.95 13.37 2.68
CA LEU A 149 -9.03 14.44 2.31
C LEU A 149 -9.78 15.56 1.59
N GLU A 150 -9.11 16.70 1.36
CA GLU A 150 -9.70 17.79 0.59
C GLU A 150 -9.88 17.36 -0.88
N PRO A 151 -11.12 17.30 -1.41
CA PRO A 151 -11.38 16.66 -2.70
C PRO A 151 -10.61 17.27 -3.88
N LYS A 152 -10.49 18.60 -3.97
CA LYS A 152 -9.81 19.25 -5.09
C LYS A 152 -8.30 19.02 -5.07
N ALA A 153 -7.71 18.96 -3.88
CA ALA A 153 -6.31 18.65 -3.68
C ALA A 153 -6.02 17.18 -4.03
N VAL A 154 -6.93 16.25 -3.69
CA VAL A 154 -6.82 14.84 -4.11
C VAL A 154 -6.85 14.72 -5.63
N GLU A 155 -7.83 15.33 -6.31
CA GLU A 155 -7.94 15.29 -7.78
C GLU A 155 -6.64 15.75 -8.45
N LYS A 156 -6.12 16.92 -8.05
CA LYS A 156 -4.86 17.45 -8.60
C LYS A 156 -3.66 16.57 -8.28
N ALA A 157 -3.58 16.04 -7.06
CA ALA A 157 -2.47 15.19 -6.65
C ALA A 157 -2.48 13.84 -7.41
N LEU A 158 -3.66 13.30 -7.74
CA LEU A 158 -3.79 12.09 -8.54
C LEU A 158 -3.45 12.34 -10.02
N ASP A 159 -3.82 13.50 -10.58
CA ASP A 159 -3.40 13.90 -11.92
C ASP A 159 -1.86 13.94 -12.04
N ASP A 160 -1.21 14.62 -11.08
CA ASP A 160 0.25 14.72 -11.02
C ASP A 160 0.91 13.35 -10.77
N LEU A 161 0.35 12.53 -9.88
CA LEU A 161 0.79 11.16 -9.64
C LEU A 161 0.71 10.32 -10.91
N ASN A 162 -0.43 10.35 -11.63
CA ASN A 162 -0.61 9.60 -12.86
C ASN A 162 0.37 10.06 -13.95
N SER A 163 0.69 11.35 -14.02
CA SER A 163 1.75 11.88 -14.87
C SER A 163 3.12 11.30 -14.53
N ASP A 164 3.45 11.15 -13.24
CA ASP A 164 4.66 10.48 -12.79
C ASP A 164 4.67 8.98 -13.12
N LEU A 165 3.58 8.27 -12.88
CA LEU A 165 3.49 6.82 -13.11
C LEU A 165 3.66 6.46 -14.60
N ARG A 166 3.19 7.33 -15.50
CA ARG A 166 3.42 7.18 -16.95
C ARG A 166 4.89 7.20 -17.33
N LYS A 167 5.73 7.92 -16.59
CA LYS A 167 7.18 7.98 -16.86
C LYS A 167 7.90 6.65 -16.59
N PHE A 168 7.27 5.74 -15.85
CA PHE A 168 7.80 4.39 -15.61
C PHE A 168 7.37 3.38 -16.66
N PHE A 169 6.52 3.75 -17.62
CA PHE A 169 6.09 2.85 -18.68
C PHE A 169 6.73 3.26 -20.02
N LYS A 170 7.51 2.35 -20.60
CA LYS A 170 8.23 2.59 -21.86
C LYS A 170 7.93 1.46 -22.85
N GLY A 171 7.13 1.77 -23.87
CA GLY A 171 6.69 0.82 -24.88
C GLY A 171 5.73 -0.22 -24.30
N SER A 172 6.26 -1.34 -23.82
CA SER A 172 5.49 -2.43 -23.18
C SER A 172 6.05 -2.84 -21.82
N ARG A 173 7.13 -2.19 -21.36
CA ARG A 173 7.85 -2.53 -20.13
C ARG A 173 7.63 -1.48 -19.06
N VAL A 174 7.55 -1.94 -17.82
CA VAL A 174 7.64 -1.08 -16.64
C VAL A 174 9.10 -0.97 -16.21
N GLU A 175 9.61 0.24 -16.07
CA GLU A 175 10.98 0.56 -15.62
C GLU A 175 11.11 0.36 -14.09
N ILE A 176 10.91 -0.87 -13.62
CA ILE A 176 10.95 -1.22 -12.19
C ILE A 176 12.29 -0.89 -11.55
N ALA A 177 13.40 -1.05 -12.27
CA ALA A 177 14.72 -0.67 -11.78
C ALA A 177 14.80 0.82 -11.39
N ARG A 178 14.11 1.70 -12.14
CA ARG A 178 14.03 3.13 -11.82
C ARG A 178 13.18 3.36 -10.58
N MET A 179 12.01 2.73 -10.47
CA MET A 179 11.17 2.83 -9.27
C MET A 179 11.89 2.32 -8.01
N VAL A 180 12.69 1.26 -8.14
CA VAL A 180 13.52 0.72 -7.06
C VAL A 180 14.66 1.66 -6.70
N SER A 181 15.27 2.33 -7.69
CA SER A 181 16.29 3.34 -7.40
C SER A 181 15.70 4.48 -6.58
N ASP A 182 14.55 5.00 -7.00
CA ASP A 182 13.84 6.08 -6.31
C ASP A 182 13.39 5.67 -4.90
N SER A 183 13.11 4.38 -4.67
CA SER A 183 12.72 3.88 -3.35
C SER A 183 13.85 3.81 -2.32
N ARG A 184 15.11 3.82 -2.73
CA ARG A 184 16.26 3.74 -1.81
C ARG A 184 16.35 4.96 -0.89
N ASP A 185 16.05 6.13 -1.43
CA ASP A 185 16.06 7.38 -0.66
C ASP A 185 14.94 7.37 0.37
N LEU A 186 13.74 6.95 -0.04
CA LEU A 186 12.60 6.75 0.88
C LEU A 186 12.93 5.75 2.00
N ILE A 187 13.47 4.57 1.65
CA ILE A 187 13.85 3.55 2.63
C ILE A 187 14.86 4.11 3.63
N SER A 188 15.86 4.87 3.15
CA SER A 188 16.90 5.45 3.99
C SER A 188 16.35 6.53 4.91
N ARG A 189 15.51 7.43 4.39
CA ARG A 189 14.87 8.52 5.14
C ARG A 189 13.95 7.98 6.25
N VAL A 190 13.09 7.02 5.93
CA VAL A 190 12.22 6.36 6.91
C VAL A 190 13.04 5.64 7.99
N TRP A 191 14.09 4.93 7.59
CA TRP A 191 14.96 4.22 8.53
C TRP A 191 15.71 5.17 9.47
N GLU A 192 16.22 6.28 8.94
CA GLU A 192 16.90 7.30 9.73
C GLU A 192 15.97 7.89 10.80
N LYS A 193 14.73 8.25 10.44
CA LYS A 193 13.72 8.70 11.41
C LYS A 193 13.41 7.63 12.46
N PHE A 194 13.23 6.38 12.04
CA PHE A 194 13.01 5.27 12.97
C PHE A 194 14.14 5.12 14.00
N GLN A 195 15.39 5.36 13.60
CA GLN A 195 16.53 5.28 14.50
C GLN A 195 16.62 6.48 15.46
N LYS A 196 16.37 7.69 14.95
CA LYS A 196 16.58 8.95 15.69
C LYS A 196 15.39 9.39 16.53
N GLU A 197 14.17 9.10 16.10
CA GLU A 197 12.94 9.64 16.68
C GLU A 197 12.14 8.55 17.40
N ILE A 198 12.16 8.56 18.73
CA ILE A 198 11.50 7.53 19.55
C ILE A 198 9.99 7.49 19.34
N ASP A 199 9.34 8.65 19.17
CA ASP A 199 7.90 8.74 18.98
C ASP A 199 7.48 8.27 17.59
N PHE A 200 8.23 8.64 16.56
CA PHE A 200 8.04 8.12 15.20
C PHE A 200 8.16 6.59 15.19
N ARG A 201 9.21 6.04 15.81
CA ARG A 201 9.42 4.59 15.92
C ARG A 201 8.24 3.87 16.57
N LYS A 202 7.77 4.37 17.73
CA LYS A 202 6.64 3.75 18.45
C LYS A 202 5.36 3.79 17.60
N LYS A 203 5.06 4.95 17.00
CA LYS A 203 3.88 5.12 16.15
C LYS A 203 3.97 4.24 14.90
N MET A 204 5.12 4.23 14.23
CA MET A 204 5.36 3.41 13.04
C MET A 204 5.14 1.91 13.33
N ILE A 205 5.70 1.37 14.42
CA ILE A 205 5.49 -0.04 14.79
C ILE A 205 4.01 -0.31 15.00
N SER A 206 3.34 0.55 15.76
CA SER A 206 1.94 0.37 16.11
C SER A 206 1.03 0.46 14.86
N LEU A 207 1.27 1.44 13.99
CA LEU A 207 0.58 1.60 12.70
C LEU A 207 0.83 0.43 11.76
N THR A 208 2.06 -0.08 11.69
CA THR A 208 2.40 -1.24 10.86
C THR A 208 1.64 -2.48 11.34
N VAL A 209 1.59 -2.71 12.66
CA VAL A 209 0.80 -3.81 13.24
C VAL A 209 -0.70 -3.63 12.93
N ALA A 210 -1.23 -2.43 13.10
CA ALA A 210 -2.63 -2.14 12.76
C ALA A 210 -2.93 -2.42 11.28
N LEU A 211 -2.06 -1.98 10.37
CA LEU A 211 -2.19 -2.22 8.94
C LEU A 211 -2.12 -3.71 8.60
N VAL A 212 -1.21 -4.47 9.24
CA VAL A 212 -1.12 -5.93 9.07
C VAL A 212 -2.42 -6.61 9.48
N ILE A 213 -3.01 -6.20 10.61
CA ILE A 213 -4.30 -6.74 11.05
C ILE A 213 -5.37 -6.43 9.99
N CYS A 214 -5.46 -5.19 9.52
CA CYS A 214 -6.43 -4.79 8.51
C CYS A 214 -6.25 -5.59 7.20
N ASP A 215 -5.02 -5.72 6.67
CA ASP A 215 -4.72 -6.52 5.47
C ASP A 215 -5.13 -7.98 5.65
N TYR A 216 -4.71 -8.63 6.74
CA TYR A 216 -5.03 -10.05 6.96
C TYR A 216 -6.52 -10.32 7.18
N ARG A 217 -7.26 -9.40 7.79
CA ARG A 217 -8.71 -9.56 7.99
C ARG A 217 -9.52 -9.11 6.77
N GLY A 218 -9.02 -8.16 6.00
CA GLY A 218 -9.60 -7.75 4.71
C GLY A 218 -9.27 -8.70 3.55
N ALA A 219 -8.35 -9.63 3.77
CA ALA A 219 -7.97 -10.66 2.82
C ALA A 219 -9.02 -11.76 2.71
N ARG A 220 -9.49 -12.02 1.49
CA ARG A 220 -10.32 -13.21 1.20
C ARG A 220 -9.45 -14.42 0.84
N GLY A 221 -10.05 -15.61 0.97
CA GLY A 221 -9.43 -16.91 0.69
C GLY A 221 -9.27 -17.78 1.94
N LYS A 222 -8.48 -18.85 1.81
CA LYS A 222 -8.19 -19.76 2.94
C LYS A 222 -7.39 -19.03 4.01
N GLU A 223 -7.86 -19.09 5.25
CA GLU A 223 -7.14 -18.55 6.40
C GLU A 223 -5.75 -19.18 6.50
N THR A 224 -4.74 -18.33 6.64
CA THR A 224 -3.35 -18.76 6.87
C THR A 224 -3.11 -18.92 8.38
N GLU A 225 -2.08 -19.68 8.77
CA GLU A 225 -1.70 -19.81 10.18
C GLU A 225 -1.44 -18.44 10.83
N PHE A 226 -0.77 -17.53 10.12
CA PHE A 226 -0.57 -16.17 10.61
C PHE A 226 -1.89 -15.38 10.72
N GLY A 227 -2.81 -15.57 9.77
CA GLY A 227 -4.16 -14.98 9.84
C GLY A 227 -4.93 -15.41 11.09
N ARG A 228 -4.79 -16.68 11.50
CA ARG A 228 -5.36 -17.17 12.76
C ARG A 228 -4.77 -16.47 13.97
N VAL A 229 -3.44 -16.32 14.02
CA VAL A 229 -2.75 -15.59 15.10
C VAL A 229 -3.20 -14.13 15.17
N VAL A 230 -3.44 -13.49 14.03
CA VAL A 230 -4.00 -12.12 13.96
C VAL A 230 -5.41 -12.07 14.56
N ASN A 231 -6.26 -13.04 14.24
CA ASN A 231 -7.61 -13.12 14.80
C ASN A 231 -7.60 -13.36 16.33
N GLU A 232 -6.77 -14.30 16.80
CA GLU A 232 -6.57 -14.55 18.23
C GLU A 232 -6.09 -13.28 18.96
N PHE A 233 -5.15 -12.53 18.37
CA PHE A 233 -4.72 -11.25 18.92
C PHE A 233 -5.88 -10.26 19.05
N ILE A 234 -6.72 -10.12 18.02
CA ILE A 234 -7.86 -9.20 18.10
C ILE A 234 -8.85 -9.61 19.18
N ASP A 235 -9.18 -10.89 19.28
CA ASP A 235 -10.13 -11.40 20.27
C ASP A 235 -9.62 -11.21 21.70
N LEU A 236 -8.32 -11.39 21.94
CA LEU A 236 -7.70 -11.16 23.25
C LEU A 236 -7.81 -9.70 23.73
N TYR A 237 -7.85 -8.74 22.80
CA TYR A 237 -7.89 -7.31 23.11
C TYR A 237 -9.27 -6.68 22.93
N ARG A 238 -10.31 -7.45 22.61
CA ARG A 238 -11.68 -6.97 22.43
C ARG A 238 -12.24 -6.36 23.74
N ILE A 239 -13.07 -5.32 23.59
CA ILE A 239 -13.75 -4.61 24.70
C ILE A 239 -15.21 -5.05 24.76
#